data_AF-A0A3M0KKM1-F1
#
_entry.id   AF-A0A3M0KKM1-F1
#
_cell.length_a   1.000
_cell.length_b   1.000
_cell.length_c   1.000
_cell.angle_alpha   90.00
_cell.angle_beta   90.00
_cell.angle_gamma   90.00
#
_symmetry.space_group_name_H-M   'P 1'
#
loop_
_entity.id
_entity.type
_entity.pdbx_description
1 polymer ?
#
loop_
_entity_poly.entity_id
_entity_poly.type
_entity_poly.pdbx_seq_one_letter_code
_entity_poly.pdbx_strand_id
1 'polypeptide(L)' 'MAAAGGGGEAVAAPPRGIRAWLRSAFRFATDRNDFRRNLLVNLGLFAAGVWVARNLTDMDLMAPQPVP' A
#
# COMPACT_ATOMS: atom_id res chain seq x y z
N MET A 1 10.02 -49.54 13.65
CA MET A 1 9.78 -48.64 12.49
C MET A 1 8.28 -48.66 12.20
N ALA A 2 7.50 -47.87 12.94
CA ALA A 2 6.05 -47.97 13.01
C ALA A 2 5.33 -47.00 12.06
N ALA A 3 4.41 -47.59 11.27
CA ALA A 3 3.08 -47.14 10.85
C ALA A 3 2.86 -45.80 10.11
N ALA A 4 2.60 -45.95 8.81
CA ALA A 4 1.37 -45.57 8.08
C ALA A 4 0.59 -44.29 8.44
N GLY A 5 0.24 -43.52 7.38
CA GLY A 5 -1.14 -43.05 7.20
C GLY A 5 -1.34 -41.59 6.74
N GLY A 6 -2.04 -41.44 5.61
CA GLY A 6 -2.77 -40.23 5.20
C GLY A 6 -2.13 -39.48 4.02
N GLY A 7 -2.60 -39.54 2.77
CA GLY A 7 -3.97 -39.77 2.31
C GLY A 7 -4.84 -38.54 2.60
N GLY A 8 -4.89 -37.57 1.68
CA GLY A 8 -5.77 -36.41 1.82
C GLY A 8 -5.38 -35.23 0.95
N GLU A 9 -5.86 -35.28 -0.30
CA GLU A 9 -6.18 -34.15 -1.18
C GLU A 9 -5.17 -33.00 -1.27
N ALA A 10 -4.58 -32.84 -2.46
CA ALA A 10 -4.34 -31.51 -2.99
C ALA A 10 -5.71 -30.80 -3.06
N VAL A 11 -6.15 -30.22 -1.93
CA VAL A 11 -7.30 -29.34 -1.89
C VAL A 11 -6.96 -28.22 -2.83
N ALA A 12 -7.50 -28.29 -4.04
CA ALA A 12 -7.52 -27.18 -4.98
C ALA A 12 -8.07 -26.00 -4.20
N ALA A 13 -7.16 -25.11 -3.77
CA ALA A 13 -7.53 -23.99 -2.95
C ALA A 13 -8.57 -23.20 -3.76
N PRO A 14 -9.77 -22.92 -3.21
CA PRO A 14 -10.78 -22.11 -3.91
C PRO A 14 -10.13 -20.79 -4.33
N PRO A 15 -10.66 -20.04 -5.32
CA PRO A 15 -10.01 -18.85 -5.89
C PRO A 15 -9.80 -17.77 -4.83
N ARG A 16 -8.74 -17.95 -4.04
CA ARG A 16 -8.42 -17.23 -2.82
C ARG A 16 -7.56 -16.01 -3.12
N GLY A 17 -7.24 -15.75 -4.39
CA GLY A 17 -6.29 -14.71 -4.82
C GLY A 17 -6.62 -13.34 -4.24
N ILE A 18 -7.73 -12.72 -4.66
CA ILE A 18 -8.03 -11.33 -4.30
C ILE A 18 -8.48 -11.19 -2.85
N ARG A 19 -9.34 -12.08 -2.35
CA ARG A 19 -9.86 -12.00 -0.97
C ARG A 19 -8.80 -12.33 0.09
N ALA A 20 -7.88 -13.25 -0.19
CA ALA A 20 -6.74 -13.52 0.69
C ALA A 20 -5.65 -12.45 0.54
N TRP A 21 -5.45 -11.89 -0.66
CA TRP A 21 -4.57 -10.75 -0.88
C TRP A 21 -5.07 -9.51 -0.12
N LEU A 22 -6.35 -9.16 -0.23
CA LEU A 22 -6.99 -8.09 0.55
C LEU A 22 -6.86 -8.33 2.05
N ARG A 23 -7.15 -9.55 2.51
CA ARG A 23 -6.98 -9.90 3.93
C ARG A 23 -5.52 -9.84 4.39
N SER A 24 -4.57 -10.15 3.51
CA SER A 24 -3.14 -10.04 3.79
C SER A 24 -2.66 -8.59 3.79
N ALA A 25 -3.18 -7.74 2.89
CA ALA A 25 -2.91 -6.31 2.86
C ALA A 25 -3.52 -5.61 4.08
N PHE A 26 -4.75 -5.96 4.44
CA PHE A 26 -5.40 -5.46 5.64
C PHE A 26 -4.65 -5.91 6.90
N ARG A 27 -4.27 -7.20 6.96
CA ARG A 27 -3.45 -7.70 8.06
C ARG A 27 -2.07 -7.06 8.07
N PHE A 28 -1.45 -6.77 6.94
CA PHE A 28 -0.17 -6.04 6.86
C PHE A 28 -0.30 -4.58 7.34
N ALA A 29 -1.42 -3.93 7.04
CA ALA A 29 -1.71 -2.59 7.54
C ALA A 29 -1.96 -2.58 9.06
N THR A 30 -2.59 -3.63 9.61
CA THR A 30 -2.90 -3.74 11.05
C THR A 30 -1.81 -4.44 11.88
N ASP A 31 -1.02 -5.33 11.28
CA ASP A 31 -0.03 -6.20 11.90
C ASP A 31 1.32 -6.03 11.18
N ARG A 32 2.08 -5.03 11.63
CA ARG A 32 3.51 -5.13 12.00
C ARG A 32 4.18 -3.77 12.08
N ASN A 33 4.46 -3.38 13.32
CA ASN A 33 5.35 -2.31 13.77
C ASN A 33 4.85 -0.88 13.48
N ASP A 34 4.59 -0.12 14.55
CA ASP A 34 4.30 1.32 14.47
C ASP A 34 5.32 2.05 13.60
N PHE A 35 6.57 1.55 13.54
CA PHE A 35 7.59 2.02 12.61
C PHE A 35 7.20 1.93 11.13
N ARG A 36 6.65 0.80 10.63
CA ARG A 36 6.33 0.64 9.21
C ARG A 36 5.10 1.44 8.81
N ARG A 37 4.09 1.48 9.68
CA ARG A 37 2.91 2.33 9.48
C ARG A 37 3.31 3.80 9.50
N ASN A 38 4.06 4.22 10.51
CA ASN A 38 4.52 5.60 10.65
C ASN A 38 5.45 5.99 9.49
N LEU A 39 6.32 5.09 9.03
CA LEU A 39 7.17 5.33 7.87
C LEU A 39 6.35 5.48 6.58
N LEU A 40 5.40 4.57 6.31
CA LEU A 40 4.51 4.67 5.14
C LEU A 40 3.66 5.93 5.18
N VAL A 41 3.13 6.31 6.34
CA VAL A 41 2.34 7.52 6.53
C VAL A 41 3.20 8.76 6.33
N ASN A 42 4.36 8.86 6.97
CA ASN A 42 5.25 10.02 6.81
C ASN A 42 5.77 10.15 5.38
N LEU A 43 6.12 9.03 4.74
CA LEU A 43 6.56 9.03 3.34
C LEU A 43 5.43 9.42 2.38
N GLY A 44 4.22 8.92 2.61
CA GLY A 44 3.03 9.29 1.84
C GLY A 44 2.66 10.76 2.03
N LEU A 45 2.69 11.24 3.27
CA LEU A 45 2.42 12.65 3.60
C LEU A 45 3.47 13.58 2.98
N PHE A 46 4.75 13.17 3.01
CA PHE A 46 5.84 13.90 2.36
C PHE A 46 5.61 13.99 0.84
N ALA A 47 5.35 12.86 0.17
CA ALA A 47 5.10 12.83 -1.28
C ALA A 47 3.87 13.66 -1.67
N ALA A 48 2.78 13.56 -0.90
CA ALA A 48 1.59 14.38 -1.10
C ALA A 48 1.89 15.87 -0.92
N GLY A 49 2.65 16.25 0.10
CA GLY A 49 3.08 17.64 0.32
C GLY A 49 3.92 18.19 -0.83
N VAL A 50 4.90 17.41 -1.33
CA VAL A 50 5.70 17.78 -2.50
C VAL A 50 4.83 17.93 -3.76
N TRP A 51 3.88 17.01 -3.96
CA TRP A 51 2.95 17.08 -5.08
C TRP A 51 2.04 18.31 -4.98
N VAL A 52 1.46 18.58 -3.81
CA VAL A 52 0.61 19.75 -3.55
C VAL A 52 1.40 21.04 -3.77
N ALA A 53 2.62 21.14 -3.22
CA ALA A 53 3.48 22.30 -3.43
C ALA A 53 3.76 22.52 -4.93
N ARG A 54 4.09 21.46 -5.67
CA ARG A 54 4.32 21.53 -7.11
C ARG A 54 3.09 22.01 -7.90
N ASN A 55 1.90 21.51 -7.55
CA ASN A 55 0.66 21.89 -8.24
C ASN A 55 0.20 23.31 -7.84
N LEU A 56 0.45 23.74 -6.61
CA LEU A 56 0.17 25.10 -6.16
C LEU A 56 1.11 26.11 -6.83
N THR A 57 2.41 25.82 -6.95
CA THR A 57 3.34 26.71 -7.67
C THR A 57 2.95 26.85 -9.14
N ASP A 58 2.43 25.79 -9.76
CA ASP A 58 1.96 25.81 -11.14
C ASP A 58 0.68 26.66 -11.31
N MET A 59 -0.26 26.58 -10.35
CA MET A 59 -1.46 27.43 -10.34
C MET A 59 -1.16 28.91 -10.03
N ASP A 60 -0.20 29.20 -9.14
CA ASP A 60 0.20 30.56 -8.78
C ASP A 60 1.07 31.23 -9.88
N LEU A 61 1.61 30.45 -10.82
CA LEU A 61 2.31 30.94 -12.03
C LEU A 61 1.33 31.32 -13.17
N MET A 62 0.03 31.45 -12.88
CA MET A 62 -0.92 32.21 -13.72
C MET A 62 -0.93 33.71 -13.39
N ALA A 63 0.03 34.21 -12.58
CA ALA A 63 0.31 35.63 -12.53
C ALA A 63 0.63 36.13 -13.95
N PRO A 64 -0.11 37.11 -14.50
CA PRO A 64 0.10 37.58 -15.86
C PRO A 64 1.57 37.99 -16.01
N GLN A 65 2.26 37.39 -16.97
CA GLN A 65 3.63 37.75 -17.33
C GLN A 65 3.69 39.28 -17.47
N PRO A 66 4.62 39.97 -16.78
CA PRO A 66 4.71 41.41 -16.88
C PRO A 66 4.92 41.78 -18.35
N VAL A 67 3.93 42.48 -18.91
CA VAL A 67 4.06 43.08 -20.24
C VAL A 67 5.12 44.20 -20.18
N PRO A 68 5.90 44.40 -21.26
CA PRO A 68 7.09 45.26 -21.26
C PRO A 68 6.86 46.70 -20.82
#